data_AF-A0A536LKG4-F1
#
_entry.id   AF-A0A536LKG4-F1
#
_cell.length_a   1.000
_cell.length_b   1.000
_cell.length_c   1.000
_cell.angle_alpha   90.00
_cell.angle_beta   90.00
_cell.angle_gamma   90.00
#
_symmetry.space_group_name_H-M   'P 1'
#
loop_
_entity.id
_entity.type
_entity.pdbx_description
1 polymer ?
#
loop_
_entity_poly.entity_id
_entity_poly.type
_entity_poly.pdbx_seq_one_letter_code
_entity_poly.pdbx_strand_id
1 'polypeptide(L)'
;MTAILVKALADLRRRRVQAAVIFLTVLLAMATGTMALTLMSQTRDPYQAAFEAQKGAHLQVEFKASTDPQLLATTPAIIGASAAGGPYPATSLQFKHGGQSFYVQTFGRDSAGGDVEVLNVTAGHWPRANDEIVLT
;
A
#
# COMPACT_ATOMS: atom_id res chain seq x y z
N MET A 1 21.47 24.64 42.62
CA MET A 1 20.46 23.79 41.95
C MET A 1 20.24 22.45 42.65
N THR A 2 21.30 21.75 43.10
CA THR A 2 21.24 20.47 43.82
C THR A 2 20.38 20.48 45.10
N ALA A 3 20.43 21.54 45.90
CA ALA A 3 19.63 21.66 47.13
C ALA A 3 18.11 21.59 46.88
N ILE A 4 17.64 22.11 45.74
CA ILE A 4 16.22 22.10 45.36
C ILE A 4 15.79 20.68 44.96
N LEU A 5 16.63 19.96 44.20
CA LEU A 5 16.38 18.56 43.83
C LEU A 5 16.32 17.62 45.03
N VAL A 6 17.24 17.78 45.99
CA VAL A 6 17.27 16.96 47.22
C VAL A 6 16.00 17.19 48.04
N LYS A 7 15.56 18.45 48.18
CA LYS A 7 14.31 18.79 48.87
C LYS A 7 13.09 18.20 48.15
N ALA A 8 13.02 18.32 46.82
CA ALA A 8 11.93 17.75 46.03
C ALA A 8 11.84 16.22 46.16
N LEU A 9 12.97 15.51 46.11
CA LEU A 9 13.03 14.06 46.31
C LEU A 9 12.60 13.64 47.73
N ALA A 10 12.98 14.41 48.74
CA ALA A 10 12.57 14.18 50.13
C ALA A 10 11.05 14.35 50.31
N ASP A 11 10.46 15.39 49.71
CA ASP A 11 9.01 15.61 49.73
C ASP A 11 8.25 14.50 48.98
N LEU A 12 8.78 14.05 47.84
CA LEU A 12 8.22 12.95 47.05
C LEU A 12 8.22 11.64 47.85
N ARG A 13 9.31 11.36 48.59
CA ARG A 13 9.42 10.20 49.49
C ARG A 13 8.48 10.24 50.68
N ARG A 14 8.04 11.43 51.10
CA ARG A 14 7.11 11.63 52.21
C ARG A 14 5.65 11.45 51.79
N ARG A 15 5.32 11.76 50.53
CA ARG A 15 3.97 11.64 49.92
C ARG A 15 3.91 10.59 48.82
N ARG A 16 4.37 9.37 49.12
CA ARG A 16 4.60 8.30 48.12
C ARG A 16 3.36 7.95 47.29
N VAL A 17 2.19 7.84 47.92
CA VAL A 17 0.94 7.47 47.23
C VAL A 17 0.52 8.56 46.25
N GLN A 18 0.49 9.83 46.70
CA GLN A 18 0.13 10.97 45.86
C GLN A 18 1.11 11.13 44.69
N ALA A 19 2.41 11.02 44.95
CA ALA A 19 3.44 11.07 43.91
C ALA A 19 3.31 9.92 42.90
N ALA A 20 3.02 8.70 43.38
CA ALA A 20 2.83 7.54 42.51
C ALA A 20 1.60 7.71 41.60
N VAL A 21 0.47 8.21 42.13
CA VAL A 21 -0.73 8.47 41.33
C VAL A 21 -0.45 9.50 40.23
N ILE A 22 0.18 10.63 40.58
CA ILE A 22 0.51 11.68 39.61
C ILE A 22 1.48 11.12 38.55
N PHE A 23 2.55 10.44 38.98
CA PHE A 23 3.51 9.84 38.06
C PHE A 23 2.83 8.85 37.11
N LEU A 24 1.97 7.97 37.62
CA LEU A 24 1.27 6.97 36.81
C LEU A 24 0.32 7.65 35.81
N THR A 25 -0.43 8.67 36.23
CA THR A 25 -1.33 9.40 35.33
C THR A 25 -0.58 10.10 34.20
N VAL A 26 0.54 10.77 34.53
CA VAL A 26 1.40 11.43 33.52
C VAL A 26 2.06 10.41 32.59
N LEU A 27 2.55 9.30 33.14
CA LEU A 27 3.13 8.20 32.35
C LEU A 27 2.12 7.62 31.36
N LEU A 28 0.89 7.33 31.83
CA LEU A 28 -0.19 6.80 30.99
C LEU A 28 -0.63 7.81 29.92
N ALA A 29 -0.74 9.09 30.27
CA ALA A 29 -1.07 10.15 29.31
C ALA A 29 0.01 10.28 28.22
N MET A 30 1.29 10.28 28.60
CA MET A 30 2.40 10.29 27.65
C MET A 30 2.43 9.04 26.79
N ALA A 31 2.27 7.85 27.38
CA ALA A 31 2.23 6.58 26.65
C ALA A 31 1.10 6.58 25.62
N THR A 32 -0.10 7.03 26.00
CA THR A 32 -1.25 7.14 25.10
C THR A 32 -1.00 8.16 23.99
N GLY A 33 -0.43 9.32 24.31
CA GLY A 33 -0.06 10.34 23.32
C GLY A 33 0.99 9.84 22.33
N THR A 34 2.02 9.14 22.81
CA THR A 34 3.03 8.50 21.96
C THR A 34 2.41 7.42 21.09
N MET A 35 1.56 6.54 21.65
CA MET A 35 0.85 5.52 20.87
C MET A 35 -0.02 6.14 19.77
N ALA A 36 -0.78 7.19 20.08
CA ALA A 36 -1.59 7.89 19.10
C ALA A 36 -0.74 8.52 17.99
N LEU A 37 0.38 9.15 18.34
CA LEU A 37 1.29 9.75 17.37
C LEU A 37 1.98 8.71 16.50
N THR A 38 2.44 7.60 17.09
CA THR A 38 3.05 6.48 16.35
C THR A 38 2.05 5.86 15.39
N LEU A 39 0.81 5.61 15.85
CA LEU A 39 -0.24 5.08 15.00
C LEU A 39 -0.50 6.04 13.84
N MET A 40 -0.69 7.33 14.12
CA MET A 40 -0.90 8.37 13.10
C MET A 40 0.25 8.42 12.08
N SER A 41 1.50 8.23 12.54
CA SER A 41 2.68 8.23 11.68
C SER A 41 2.80 6.95 10.84
N GLN A 42 2.39 5.80 11.34
CA GLN A 42 2.40 4.54 10.59
C GLN A 42 1.22 4.42 9.63
N THR A 43 0.08 5.03 9.97
CA THR A 43 -1.08 5.12 9.09
C THR A 43 -0.94 6.23 8.06
N ARG A 44 0.13 7.02 8.08
CA ARG A 44 0.42 7.96 6.99
C ARG A 44 0.89 7.18 5.78
N ASP A 45 0.07 7.26 4.76
CA ASP A 45 0.28 6.77 3.40
C ASP A 45 0.55 5.26 3.21
N PRO A 46 -0.18 4.35 3.89
CA PRO A 46 -0.08 2.91 3.63
C PRO A 46 -0.42 2.59 2.16
N TYR A 47 -1.30 3.37 1.56
CA TYR A 47 -1.60 3.30 0.14
C TYR A 47 -0.38 3.63 -0.72
N GLN A 48 0.33 4.73 -0.42
CA GLN A 48 1.51 5.13 -1.18
C GLN A 48 2.62 4.07 -1.07
N ALA A 49 2.87 3.55 0.13
CA ALA A 49 3.85 2.50 0.33
C ALA A 49 3.51 1.22 -0.47
N ALA A 50 2.24 0.81 -0.47
CA ALA A 50 1.79 -0.33 -1.26
C ALA A 50 1.86 -0.04 -2.77
N PHE A 51 1.49 1.17 -3.19
CA PHE A 51 1.53 1.62 -4.57
C PHE A 51 2.97 1.64 -5.11
N GLU A 52 3.93 2.15 -4.33
CA GLU A 52 5.35 2.14 -4.67
C GLU A 52 5.90 0.72 -4.73
N ALA A 53 5.55 -0.13 -3.76
CA ALA A 53 5.97 -1.53 -3.74
C ALA A 53 5.47 -2.32 -4.98
N GLN A 54 4.30 -1.95 -5.51
CA GLN A 54 3.72 -2.54 -6.72
C GLN A 54 4.10 -1.78 -8.00
N LYS A 55 4.96 -0.74 -7.93
CA LYS A 55 5.24 0.17 -9.04
C LYS A 55 3.95 0.62 -9.75
N GLY A 56 2.96 1.06 -9.00
CA GLY A 56 1.61 1.33 -9.48
C GLY A 56 1.59 2.29 -10.68
N ALA A 57 0.66 2.05 -11.61
CA ALA A 57 0.46 2.96 -12.72
C ALA A 57 -0.16 4.27 -12.22
N HIS A 58 0.54 5.39 -12.42
CA HIS A 58 0.00 6.72 -12.15
C HIS A 58 -1.05 7.14 -13.18
N LEU A 59 -0.99 6.55 -14.38
CA LEU A 59 -1.91 6.81 -15.48
C LEU A 59 -2.16 5.50 -16.24
N GLN A 60 -3.43 5.16 -16.39
CA GLN A 60 -3.89 4.08 -17.26
C GLN A 60 -4.58 4.67 -18.48
N VAL A 61 -4.27 4.14 -19.65
CA VAL A 61 -4.86 4.60 -20.92
C VAL A 61 -5.38 3.40 -21.67
N GLU A 62 -6.65 3.44 -22.03
CA GLU A 62 -7.28 2.43 -22.87
C GLU A 62 -7.37 2.91 -24.31
N PHE A 63 -7.05 2.01 -25.23
CA PHE A 63 -7.11 2.27 -26.66
C PHE A 63 -8.10 1.34 -27.33
N LYS A 64 -8.70 1.81 -28.43
CA LYS A 64 -9.52 0.95 -29.28
C LYS A 64 -8.63 -0.09 -29.96
N ALA A 65 -9.19 -1.28 -30.18
CA ALA A 65 -8.49 -2.36 -30.90
C ALA A 65 -8.09 -1.98 -32.35
N SER A 66 -8.75 -0.98 -32.93
CA SER A 66 -8.43 -0.47 -34.27
C SER A 66 -7.26 0.53 -34.30
N THR A 67 -6.70 0.91 -33.15
CA THR A 67 -5.57 1.83 -33.09
C THR A 67 -4.30 1.16 -33.57
N ASP A 68 -3.50 1.87 -34.36
CA ASP A 68 -2.23 1.37 -34.89
C ASP A 68 -1.25 1.01 -33.75
N PRO A 69 -0.77 -0.25 -33.68
CA PRO A 69 0.22 -0.68 -32.69
C PRO A 69 1.50 0.16 -32.68
N GLN A 70 1.93 0.71 -33.82
CA GLN A 70 3.13 1.54 -33.88
C GLN A 70 2.95 2.88 -33.14
N LEU A 71 1.75 3.45 -33.21
CA LEU A 71 1.41 4.66 -32.45
C LEU A 71 1.31 4.39 -30.96
N LEU A 72 0.80 3.22 -30.57
CA LEU A 72 0.76 2.81 -29.16
C LEU A 72 2.16 2.72 -28.56
N ALA A 73 3.11 2.13 -29.29
CA ALA A 73 4.49 1.98 -28.83
C ALA A 73 5.22 3.32 -28.61
N THR A 74 4.82 4.39 -29.31
CA THR A 74 5.42 5.72 -29.15
C THR A 74 4.76 6.57 -28.06
N THR A 75 3.57 6.17 -27.59
CA THR A 75 2.79 6.92 -26.60
C THR A 75 3.56 7.21 -25.31
N PRO A 76 4.29 6.26 -24.69
CA PRO A 76 5.04 6.54 -23.47
C PRO A 76 6.04 7.69 -23.61
N ALA A 77 6.73 7.76 -24.74
CA ALA A 77 7.69 8.82 -25.02
C ALA A 77 7.00 10.18 -25.21
N ILE A 78 5.84 10.21 -25.88
CA ILE A 78 5.07 11.45 -26.15
C ILE A 78 4.56 12.07 -24.84
N ILE A 79 4.08 11.24 -23.90
CA ILE A 79 3.58 11.71 -22.60
C ILE A 79 4.69 11.95 -21.57
N GLY A 80 5.95 11.65 -21.92
CA GLY A 80 7.10 11.78 -21.02
C GLY A 80 7.06 10.80 -19.84
N ALA A 81 6.51 9.60 -20.05
CA ALA A 81 6.46 8.58 -19.02
C ALA A 81 7.88 8.09 -18.67
N SER A 82 8.20 8.02 -17.37
CA SER A 82 9.47 7.48 -16.89
C SER A 82 9.57 5.96 -17.07
N ALA A 83 8.43 5.27 -17.04
CA ALA A 83 8.28 3.85 -17.28
C ALA A 83 6.88 3.58 -17.86
N ALA A 84 6.72 2.49 -18.60
CA ALA A 84 5.43 2.07 -19.13
C ALA A 84 5.27 0.55 -19.04
N GLY A 85 4.04 0.12 -18.80
CA GLY A 85 3.62 -1.27 -18.94
C GLY A 85 2.70 -1.41 -20.15
N GLY A 86 2.81 -2.54 -20.86
CA GLY A 86 2.00 -2.81 -22.05
C GLY A 86 2.61 -2.28 -23.35
N PRO A 87 1.81 -2.17 -24.44
CA PRO A 87 0.37 -2.34 -24.49
C PRO A 87 -0.08 -3.77 -24.19
N TYR A 88 -1.12 -3.91 -23.36
CA TYR A 88 -1.70 -5.21 -23.03
C TYR A 88 -3.03 -5.40 -23.77
N PRO A 89 -3.24 -6.53 -24.50
CA PRO A 89 -4.54 -6.88 -25.02
C PRO A 89 -5.52 -7.04 -23.86
N ALA A 90 -6.69 -6.40 -23.96
CA ALA A 90 -7.71 -6.44 -22.93
C ALA A 90 -9.02 -7.00 -23.49
N THR A 91 -9.67 -7.92 -22.77
CA THR A 91 -10.97 -8.47 -23.14
C THR A 91 -11.83 -8.72 -21.91
N SER A 92 -13.14 -8.55 -22.05
CA SER A 92 -14.09 -8.87 -20.98
C SER A 92 -14.50 -10.33 -21.08
N LEU A 93 -14.23 -11.12 -20.04
CA LEU A 93 -14.63 -12.52 -19.96
C LEU A 93 -15.78 -12.69 -18.97
N GLN A 94 -16.75 -13.50 -19.35
CA GLN A 94 -17.79 -13.94 -18.42
C GLN A 94 -17.28 -15.14 -17.63
N PHE A 95 -17.18 -14.97 -16.31
CA PHE A 95 -16.82 -16.04 -15.39
C PHE A 95 -18.05 -16.50 -14.62
N LYS A 96 -18.24 -17.82 -14.51
CA LYS A 96 -19.38 -18.42 -13.80
C LYS A 96 -18.88 -19.32 -12.68
N HIS A 97 -19.31 -19.04 -11.46
CA HIS A 97 -18.97 -19.84 -10.29
C HIS A 97 -20.14 -19.90 -9.30
N GLY A 98 -20.44 -21.10 -8.78
CA GLY A 98 -21.51 -21.28 -7.78
C GLY A 98 -22.90 -20.81 -8.23
N GLY A 99 -23.18 -20.81 -9.54
CA GLY A 99 -24.45 -20.33 -10.11
C GLY A 99 -24.51 -18.81 -10.36
N GLN A 100 -23.53 -18.04 -9.89
CA GLN A 100 -23.38 -16.62 -10.18
C GLN A 100 -22.51 -16.42 -11.42
N SER A 101 -22.86 -15.45 -12.27
CA SER A 101 -22.05 -15.06 -13.43
C SER A 101 -21.64 -13.61 -13.26
N PHE A 102 -20.36 -13.33 -13.44
CA PHE A 102 -19.80 -11.99 -13.38
C PHE A 102 -18.84 -11.76 -14.56
N TYR A 103 -18.76 -10.51 -15.00
CA TYR A 103 -17.82 -10.12 -16.05
C TYR A 103 -16.55 -9.61 -15.39
N VAL A 104 -15.40 -10.11 -15.84
CA VAL A 104 -14.08 -9.64 -15.44
C VAL A 104 -13.36 -9.07 -16.64
N GLN A 105 -12.71 -7.93 -16.45
CA GLN A 105 -11.76 -7.44 -17.44
C GLN A 105 -10.48 -8.25 -17.29
N THR A 106 -10.01 -8.82 -18.39
CA THR A 106 -8.82 -9.66 -18.44
C THR A 106 -7.79 -9.04 -19.35
N PHE A 107 -6.53 -9.13 -18.94
CA PHE A 107 -5.41 -8.53 -19.64
C PHE A 107 -4.38 -9.60 -19.99
N GLY A 108 -3.97 -9.65 -21.25
CA GLY A 108 -2.90 -10.53 -21.71
C GLY A 108 -1.55 -9.98 -21.28
N ARG A 109 -0.92 -10.62 -20.29
CA ARG A 109 0.38 -10.23 -19.74
C ARG A 109 1.34 -11.41 -19.78
N ASP A 110 2.57 -11.17 -20.24
CA ASP A 110 3.61 -12.21 -20.32
C ASP A 110 4.12 -12.62 -18.93
N SER A 111 4.13 -11.69 -17.96
CA SER A 111 4.57 -11.97 -16.59
C SER A 111 3.83 -11.11 -15.57
N ALA A 112 3.89 -11.55 -14.30
CA ALA A 112 3.40 -10.78 -13.16
C ALA A 112 4.24 -9.52 -12.90
N GLY A 113 5.50 -9.51 -13.34
CA GLY A 113 6.45 -8.42 -13.16
C GLY A 113 6.33 -7.33 -14.24
N GLY A 114 7.20 -6.34 -14.11
CA GLY A 114 7.33 -5.23 -15.05
C GLY A 114 7.98 -4.00 -14.43
N ASP A 115 8.12 -2.97 -15.25
CA ASP A 115 8.54 -1.64 -14.80
C ASP A 115 7.38 -0.83 -14.22
N VAL A 116 6.14 -1.21 -14.55
CA VAL A 116 4.89 -0.63 -14.04
C VAL A 116 3.90 -1.76 -13.76
N GLU A 117 3.05 -1.59 -12.73
CA GLU A 117 2.00 -2.54 -12.32
C GLU A 117 2.53 -3.96 -12.04
N VAL A 118 3.43 -4.07 -11.08
CA VAL A 118 3.93 -5.36 -10.59
C VAL A 118 2.83 -6.04 -9.78
N LEU A 119 2.41 -7.22 -10.24
CA LEU A 119 1.45 -8.08 -9.55
C LEU A 119 2.20 -9.09 -8.70
N ASN A 120 1.78 -9.23 -7.45
CA ASN A 120 2.34 -10.24 -6.54
C ASN A 120 1.37 -11.42 -6.43
N VAL A 121 1.82 -12.60 -6.88
CA VAL A 121 1.02 -13.83 -6.81
C VAL A 121 1.06 -14.36 -5.37
N THR A 122 -0.04 -14.24 -4.66
CA THR A 122 -0.15 -14.66 -3.25
C THR A 122 -0.37 -16.16 -3.08
N ALA A 123 -0.99 -16.81 -4.07
CA ALA A 123 -1.25 -18.24 -4.09
C ALA A 123 -1.17 -18.81 -5.51
N GLY A 124 -0.71 -20.04 -5.65
CA GLY A 124 -0.57 -20.70 -6.95
C GLY A 124 0.67 -20.23 -7.71
N HIS A 125 0.52 -20.01 -9.02
CA HIS A 125 1.58 -19.52 -9.90
C HIS A 125 1.01 -18.65 -11.02
N TRP A 126 1.90 -17.89 -11.66
CA TRP A 126 1.57 -17.19 -12.90
C TRP A 126 1.16 -18.18 -14.01
N PRO A 127 0.23 -17.82 -14.92
CA PRO A 127 -0.22 -18.72 -15.98
C PRO A 127 0.95 -19.17 -16.86
N ARG A 128 1.02 -20.47 -17.13
CA ARG A 128 2.01 -21.09 -18.03
C ARG A 128 1.37 -21.70 -19.28
N ALA A 129 0.06 -21.89 -19.24
CA ALA A 129 -0.73 -22.44 -20.33
C ALA A 129 -1.97 -21.56 -20.60
N ASN A 130 -2.57 -21.72 -21.78
CA ASN A 130 -3.68 -20.86 -22.25
C ASN A 130 -5.01 -21.10 -21.51
N ASP A 131 -5.10 -22.15 -20.70
CA ASP A 131 -6.27 -22.51 -19.88
C ASP A 131 -6.15 -22.02 -18.43
N GLU A 132 -5.09 -21.30 -18.10
CA GLU A 132 -4.84 -20.74 -16.77
C GLU A 132 -5.11 -19.23 -16.74
N ILE A 133 -5.68 -18.75 -15.64
CA ILE A 133 -5.89 -17.33 -15.38
C ILE A 133 -5.52 -17.01 -13.94
N VAL A 134 -4.85 -15.86 -13.73
CA VAL A 134 -4.61 -15.31 -12.39
C VAL A 134 -5.70 -14.31 -12.07
N LEU A 135 -6.26 -14.44 -10.87
CA LEU A 135 -7.21 -13.49 -10.30
C LEU A 135 -6.46 -12.54 -9.38
N THR A 136 -6.74 -11.25 -9.52
CA THR A 136 -6.16 -10.16 -8.72
C THR A 136 -7.20 -9.59 -7.76
#